data_AF-A0A7U2F292-F1
#
_entry.id   AF-A0A7U2F292-F1
#
_cell.length_a   1.000
_cell.length_b   1.000
_cell.length_c   1.000
_cell.angle_alpha   90.00
_cell.angle_beta   90.00
_cell.angle_gamma   90.00
#
_symmetry.space_group_name_H-M   'P 1'
#
loop_
_entity.id
_entity.type
_entity.pdbx_description
1 polymer ?
#
loop_
_entity_poly.entity_id
_entity_poly.type
_entity_poly.pdbx_seq_one_letter_code
_entity_poly.pdbx_strand_id
1 'polypeptide(L)'
;SLQNFTLHNGSRHEELMRVALRRRIYSKSSSPHRARPGQVDQDSDMVPLNQNGAIQRPRMKRRRSADLASAPSQKRQIDNSNAIAPRLSLLIKVLREYELLALVVSNLCADDLLALALTAKALHGAIMPRSVSLRNLLGRLRCSGRGIAIRNRCHQKSKFFYEYDCTEYVQCGSTNTNREVETKPCVTCKVATCDECRVHCVYQSIFQASNDPDDTSELPNFSGFVMLKPHEHPILSPHHLVAEPQKQLIERWQDPLMGCSKPYHDQGYLDAPLVSLIPAPPESIEDVLDLDLGEQSLMTFHEDSRYGRPSPALASLCEVSESRRIALCDDCFDHKGPHDLPTTNPEVIPPREAARRGPCHCTMRRRFLDRWLCLRCYQKEERTIEKCAGTGSSKNSGLCRCGSEACRIACLWCWGEIADEVAHDDDEGSMIDDTVRN
;
A
#
# COMPACT_ATOMS: atom_id res chain seq x y z
N SER A 1 -20.90 -52.08 7.19
CA SER A 1 -21.69 -51.37 6.17
C SER A 1 -21.94 -49.96 6.69
N LEU A 2 -21.93 -48.96 5.81
CA LEU A 2 -22.08 -47.52 6.06
C LEU A 2 -20.84 -46.78 6.61
N GLN A 3 -19.90 -46.51 5.71
CA GLN A 3 -19.05 -45.29 5.70
C GLN A 3 -18.36 -45.25 4.34
N ASN A 4 -18.90 -44.44 3.41
CA ASN A 4 -18.29 -43.96 2.16
C ASN A 4 -19.39 -43.51 1.19
N PHE A 5 -20.06 -42.39 1.45
CA PHE A 5 -20.91 -41.74 0.43
C PHE A 5 -21.30 -40.33 0.90
N THR A 6 -20.36 -39.37 0.90
CA THR A 6 -20.67 -37.91 0.87
C THR A 6 -19.38 -37.10 0.77
N LEU A 7 -18.68 -37.12 -0.37
CA LEU A 7 -17.57 -36.17 -0.61
C LEU A 7 -17.38 -35.73 -2.08
N HIS A 8 -18.33 -36.01 -3.00
CA HIS A 8 -18.12 -35.71 -4.42
C HIS A 8 -19.10 -34.74 -5.11
N ASN A 9 -20.06 -34.15 -4.40
CA ASN A 9 -21.03 -33.24 -5.04
C ASN A 9 -20.84 -31.74 -4.75
N GLY A 10 -19.99 -31.34 -3.81
CA GLY A 10 -19.73 -29.90 -3.52
C GLY A 10 -18.86 -29.20 -4.56
N SER A 11 -17.83 -29.89 -5.06
CA SER A 11 -16.84 -29.32 -6.00
C SER A 11 -17.44 -28.94 -7.36
N ARG A 12 -18.47 -29.64 -7.84
CA ARG A 12 -19.08 -29.36 -9.16
C ARG A 12 -20.00 -28.14 -9.15
N HIS A 13 -20.62 -27.83 -8.01
CA HIS A 13 -21.51 -26.69 -7.87
C HIS A 13 -20.73 -25.39 -7.64
N GLU A 14 -19.64 -25.42 -6.88
CA GLU A 14 -18.68 -24.30 -6.78
C GLU A 14 -17.98 -24.02 -8.11
N GLU A 15 -17.58 -25.04 -8.86
CA GLU A 15 -17.01 -24.89 -10.21
C GLU A 15 -18.05 -24.24 -11.15
N LEU A 16 -19.32 -24.61 -11.06
CA LEU A 16 -20.41 -24.03 -11.85
C LEU A 16 -20.74 -22.59 -11.44
N MET A 17 -20.65 -22.22 -10.16
CA MET A 17 -20.81 -20.84 -9.69
C MET A 17 -19.61 -19.96 -10.05
N ARG A 18 -18.37 -20.48 -9.96
CA ARG A 18 -17.16 -19.80 -10.45
C ARG A 18 -17.17 -19.63 -11.96
N VAL A 19 -17.64 -20.64 -12.70
CA VAL A 19 -17.86 -20.57 -14.15
C VAL A 19 -19.07 -19.70 -14.49
N ALA A 20 -20.07 -19.53 -13.63
CA ALA A 20 -21.20 -18.63 -13.86
C ALA A 20 -20.88 -17.17 -13.56
N LEU A 21 -20.08 -16.87 -12.53
CA LEU A 21 -19.54 -15.53 -12.27
C LEU A 21 -18.51 -15.16 -13.34
N ARG A 22 -17.60 -16.09 -13.69
CA ARG A 22 -16.71 -15.89 -14.83
C ARG A 22 -17.50 -15.83 -16.14
N ARG A 23 -18.50 -16.65 -16.42
CA ARG A 23 -19.31 -16.48 -17.65
C ARG A 23 -20.14 -15.20 -17.62
N ARG A 24 -20.65 -14.71 -16.48
CA ARG A 24 -21.29 -13.37 -16.45
C ARG A 24 -20.30 -12.24 -16.68
N ILE A 25 -19.05 -12.37 -16.22
CA ILE A 25 -17.95 -11.41 -16.46
C ILE A 25 -17.29 -11.59 -17.86
N TYR A 26 -17.43 -12.76 -18.50
CA TYR A 26 -16.74 -13.13 -19.75
C TYR A 26 -17.64 -13.60 -20.93
N SER A 27 -18.98 -13.61 -20.81
CA SER A 27 -19.87 -14.20 -21.83
C SER A 27 -20.94 -13.26 -22.41
N LYS A 28 -20.73 -11.94 -22.39
CA LYS A 28 -21.50 -11.02 -23.24
C LYS A 28 -20.66 -10.36 -24.34
N SER A 29 -19.72 -11.11 -24.93
CA SER A 29 -19.17 -10.78 -26.26
C SER A 29 -19.80 -11.67 -27.34
N SER A 30 -21.13 -11.65 -27.48
CA SER A 30 -21.80 -12.25 -28.64
C SER A 30 -23.28 -11.83 -28.75
N SER A 31 -23.54 -10.73 -29.46
CA SER A 31 -24.64 -10.72 -30.44
C SER A 31 -24.52 -9.62 -31.49
N PRO A 32 -25.09 -9.83 -32.69
CA PRO A 32 -24.67 -9.17 -33.92
C PRO A 32 -25.57 -8.01 -34.37
N HIS A 33 -25.00 -7.21 -35.28
CA HIS A 33 -25.63 -6.26 -36.21
C HIS A 33 -26.23 -4.93 -35.68
N ARG A 34 -25.56 -3.84 -36.07
CA ARG A 34 -26.21 -2.80 -36.90
C ARG A 34 -25.20 -2.13 -37.83
N ALA A 35 -25.57 -2.07 -39.11
CA ALA A 35 -24.83 -1.46 -40.21
C ALA A 35 -24.92 0.07 -40.21
N ARG A 36 -23.87 0.76 -40.67
CA ARG A 36 -23.87 1.67 -41.85
C ARG A 36 -22.50 2.39 -42.08
N PRO A 37 -22.29 3.04 -43.25
CA PRO A 37 -21.06 2.93 -44.05
C PRO A 37 -20.15 4.16 -43.97
N GLY A 38 -18.96 4.04 -44.55
CA GLY A 38 -18.12 5.17 -44.93
C GLY A 38 -16.66 4.79 -45.20
N GLN A 39 -16.39 4.26 -46.40
CA GLN A 39 -15.04 4.21 -46.96
C GLN A 39 -14.55 5.64 -47.21
N VAL A 40 -13.35 5.95 -46.74
CA VAL A 40 -12.46 6.95 -47.36
C VAL A 40 -11.07 6.34 -47.41
N ASP A 41 -10.57 6.20 -48.63
CA ASP A 41 -9.23 5.77 -48.98
C ASP A 41 -8.17 6.69 -48.37
N GLN A 42 -7.04 6.11 -47.96
CA GLN A 42 -5.75 6.76 -48.14
C GLN A 42 -4.61 5.74 -48.06
N ASP A 43 -4.03 5.50 -49.24
CA ASP A 43 -2.67 5.06 -49.44
C ASP A 43 -1.66 5.93 -48.68
N SER A 44 -0.60 5.32 -48.17
CA SER A 44 0.78 5.60 -48.59
C SER A 44 1.83 5.28 -47.52
N ASP A 45 2.79 4.49 -47.99
CA ASP A 45 4.23 4.58 -47.76
C ASP A 45 4.86 4.10 -46.45
N MET A 46 5.56 2.97 -46.63
CA MET A 46 6.79 2.60 -45.92
C MET A 46 7.88 3.67 -46.07
N VAL A 47 8.73 3.81 -45.04
CA VAL A 47 10.22 3.73 -45.08
C VAL A 47 10.80 3.99 -43.65
N PRO A 48 11.99 3.48 -43.29
CA PRO A 48 12.39 3.15 -41.91
C PRO A 48 13.55 4.00 -41.33
N LEU A 49 14.06 3.57 -40.16
CA LEU A 49 15.30 4.00 -39.42
C LEU A 49 15.11 5.31 -38.62
N ASN A 50 15.70 5.56 -37.44
CA ASN A 50 17.04 5.23 -36.96
C ASN A 50 17.22 5.44 -35.43
N GLN A 51 18.41 5.07 -34.98
CA GLN A 51 18.98 4.87 -33.66
C GLN A 51 19.29 6.15 -32.85
N ASN A 52 19.48 5.93 -31.55
CA ASN A 52 20.47 6.56 -30.65
C ASN A 52 20.63 8.10 -30.66
N GLY A 53 20.21 8.71 -29.55
CA GLY A 53 20.59 10.08 -29.19
C GLY A 53 20.58 10.32 -27.69
N ALA A 54 21.67 9.95 -27.02
CA ALA A 54 21.92 10.30 -25.62
C ALA A 54 22.15 11.81 -25.48
N ILE A 55 21.19 12.53 -24.89
CA ILE A 55 21.31 13.96 -24.59
C ILE A 55 22.06 14.12 -23.26
N GLN A 56 23.37 14.35 -23.34
CA GLN A 56 24.17 14.85 -22.21
C GLN A 56 23.82 16.32 -21.95
N ARG A 57 23.28 16.60 -20.75
CA ARG A 57 23.08 17.98 -20.26
C ARG A 57 24.38 18.51 -19.64
N PRO A 58 24.88 19.70 -20.02
CA PRO A 58 26.09 20.26 -19.43
C PRO A 58 25.87 20.74 -17.99
N ARG A 59 26.73 20.26 -17.10
CA ARG A 59 26.78 20.55 -15.66
C ARG A 59 27.50 21.90 -15.47
N MET A 60 26.76 22.98 -15.24
CA MET A 60 27.36 24.28 -14.89
C MET A 60 28.03 24.22 -13.50
N LYS A 61 29.37 24.14 -13.50
CA LYS A 61 30.20 24.34 -12.30
C LYS A 61 30.32 25.85 -12.03
N ARG A 62 29.64 26.34 -11.00
CA ARG A 62 29.87 27.70 -10.46
C ARG A 62 31.26 27.76 -9.82
N ARG A 63 32.18 28.48 -10.48
CA ARG A 63 33.46 28.95 -9.91
C ARG A 63 33.14 29.96 -8.79
N ARG A 64 33.56 29.66 -7.57
CA ARG A 64 33.72 30.67 -6.50
C ARG A 64 35.10 31.29 -6.67
N SER A 65 35.15 32.58 -6.96
CA SER A 65 36.35 33.40 -6.84
C SER A 65 36.57 33.76 -5.37
N ALA A 66 37.81 33.57 -4.93
CA ALA A 66 38.34 34.03 -3.66
C ALA A 66 39.08 35.37 -3.87
N ASP A 67 39.16 36.11 -2.76
CA ASP A 67 40.09 37.19 -2.43
C ASP A 67 39.96 38.55 -3.15
N LEU A 68 39.57 39.58 -2.39
CA LEU A 68 40.50 40.57 -1.84
C LEU A 68 39.78 41.77 -1.20
N ALA A 69 40.46 42.33 -0.20
CA ALA A 69 40.37 43.70 0.32
C ALA A 69 39.25 44.06 1.30
N SER A 70 39.58 43.81 2.57
CA SER A 70 39.12 44.48 3.77
C SER A 70 39.20 46.01 3.64
N ALA A 71 38.08 46.70 3.86
CA ALA A 71 38.06 48.11 4.25
C ALA A 71 37.32 48.23 5.59
N PRO A 72 37.83 48.98 6.59
CA PRO A 72 37.17 49.16 7.86
C PRO A 72 35.96 50.09 7.67
N SER A 73 34.77 49.50 7.52
CA SER A 73 33.51 50.22 7.59
C SER A 73 33.36 50.80 8.99
N GLN A 74 33.46 52.12 9.11
CA GLN A 74 33.16 52.86 10.32
C GLN A 74 31.73 52.54 10.76
N LYS A 75 31.62 51.80 11.86
CA LYS A 75 30.39 51.59 12.63
C LYS A 75 29.89 52.96 13.07
N ARG A 76 29.00 53.58 12.29
CA ARG A 76 28.08 54.60 12.81
C ARG A 76 27.17 53.88 13.80
N GLN A 77 27.56 53.95 15.07
CA GLN A 77 26.73 53.61 16.20
C GLN A 77 25.63 54.66 16.27
N ILE A 78 24.55 54.39 15.53
CA ILE A 78 23.29 55.10 15.70
C ILE A 78 22.69 54.53 16.98
N ASP A 79 22.90 55.23 18.09
CA ASP A 79 22.13 55.04 19.31
C ASP A 79 20.67 55.40 19.03
N ASN A 80 19.94 54.41 18.50
CA ASN A 80 18.50 54.48 18.29
C ASN A 80 17.79 54.04 19.58
N SER A 81 18.04 54.79 20.65
CA SER A 81 17.31 54.71 21.92
C SER A 81 15.93 55.33 21.74
N ASN A 82 15.06 54.61 21.01
CA ASN A 82 13.59 54.69 21.01
C ASN A 82 13.04 53.61 20.05
N ALA A 83 13.48 52.36 20.22
CA ALA A 83 12.92 51.24 19.48
C ALA A 83 11.47 50.99 19.95
N ILE A 84 10.52 51.71 19.35
CA ILE A 84 9.09 51.45 19.45
C ILE A 84 8.92 49.97 19.13
N ALA A 85 8.52 49.17 20.14
CA ALA A 85 8.31 47.75 19.97
C ALA A 85 7.39 47.54 18.74
N PRO A 86 7.81 46.76 17.73
CA PRO A 86 7.05 46.62 16.51
C PRO A 86 5.64 46.14 16.86
N ARG A 87 4.63 46.95 16.48
CA ARG A 87 3.23 46.61 16.71
C ARG A 87 2.93 45.31 15.97
N LEU A 88 2.76 44.23 16.72
CA LEU A 88 2.40 42.93 16.17
C LEU A 88 1.02 43.03 15.51
N SER A 89 0.89 42.49 14.30
CA SER A 89 -0.41 42.39 13.64
C SER A 89 -1.37 41.55 14.47
N LEU A 90 -2.67 41.82 14.33
CA LEU A 90 -3.72 41.07 15.03
C LEU A 90 -3.63 39.58 14.73
N LEU A 91 -3.35 39.20 13.48
CA LEU A 91 -3.16 37.82 13.06
C LEU A 91 -2.04 37.13 13.84
N ILE A 92 -0.89 37.79 14.03
CA ILE A 92 0.22 37.21 14.81
C ILE A 92 -0.18 37.03 16.27
N LYS A 93 -0.96 37.97 16.84
CA LYS A 93 -1.49 37.80 18.21
C LYS A 93 -2.42 36.59 18.31
N VAL A 94 -3.36 36.46 17.38
CA VAL A 94 -4.27 35.31 17.29
C VAL A 94 -3.50 33.99 17.18
N LEU A 95 -2.52 33.91 16.29
CA LEU A 95 -1.75 32.66 16.07
C LEU A 95 -0.76 32.33 17.19
N ARG A 96 -0.47 33.27 18.09
CA ARG A 96 0.30 33.00 19.31
C ARG A 96 -0.55 32.34 20.39
N GLU A 97 -1.86 32.56 20.37
CA GLU A 97 -2.79 31.87 21.25
C GLU A 97 -3.06 30.47 20.69
N TYR A 98 -2.56 29.44 21.39
CA TYR A 98 -2.58 28.06 20.89
C TYR A 98 -3.98 27.56 20.54
N GLU A 99 -5.00 27.90 21.34
CA GLU A 99 -6.38 27.48 21.10
C GLU A 99 -6.93 28.06 19.80
N LEU A 100 -6.70 29.36 19.55
CA LEU A 100 -7.10 30.02 18.31
C LEU A 100 -6.32 29.50 17.11
N LEU A 101 -5.00 29.33 17.26
CA LEU A 101 -4.16 28.69 16.24
C LEU A 101 -4.72 27.32 15.88
N ALA A 102 -5.07 26.50 16.86
CA ALA A 102 -5.52 25.14 16.61
C ALA A 102 -6.92 25.08 15.96
N LEU A 103 -7.79 26.07 16.19
CA LEU A 103 -9.05 26.25 15.44
C LEU A 103 -8.82 26.69 13.99
N VAL A 104 -7.87 27.59 13.75
CA VAL A 104 -7.49 27.99 12.39
C VAL A 104 -6.91 26.78 11.65
N VAL A 105 -5.97 26.07 12.27
CA VAL A 105 -5.29 24.90 11.71
C VAL A 105 -6.25 23.76 11.40
N SER A 106 -7.34 23.57 12.16
CA SER A 106 -8.33 22.53 11.85
C SER A 106 -9.11 22.74 10.55
N ASN A 107 -8.95 23.90 9.91
CA ASN A 107 -9.52 24.20 8.61
C ASN A 107 -8.50 24.17 7.48
N LEU A 108 -7.22 23.95 7.79
CA LEU A 108 -6.10 23.95 6.84
C LEU A 108 -5.64 22.52 6.55
N CYS A 109 -5.11 22.27 5.35
CA CYS A 109 -4.29 21.09 5.11
C CYS A 109 -2.80 21.39 5.42
N ALA A 110 -1.96 20.36 5.39
CA ALA A 110 -0.53 20.51 5.68
C ALA A 110 0.19 21.49 4.73
N ASP A 111 -0.23 21.55 3.47
CA ASP A 111 0.37 22.46 2.49
C ASP A 111 -0.05 23.91 2.75
N ASP A 112 -1.32 24.14 3.14
CA ASP A 112 -1.81 25.46 3.51
C ASP A 112 -1.13 25.98 4.77
N LEU A 113 -0.91 25.11 5.77
CA LEU A 113 -0.18 25.45 6.98
C LEU A 113 1.28 25.84 6.67
N LEU A 114 1.93 25.10 5.79
CA LEU A 114 3.29 25.43 5.33
C LEU A 114 3.31 26.76 4.59
N ALA A 115 2.38 26.97 3.65
CA ALA A 115 2.26 28.23 2.92
C ALA A 115 2.06 29.41 3.88
N LEU A 116 1.15 29.28 4.86
CA LEU A 116 0.91 30.27 5.91
C LEU A 116 2.17 30.56 6.72
N ALA A 117 2.90 29.53 7.16
CA ALA A 117 4.14 29.69 7.91
C ALA A 117 5.24 30.39 7.09
N LEU A 118 5.30 30.15 5.78
CA LEU A 118 6.31 30.74 4.89
C LEU A 118 6.02 32.20 4.50
N THR A 119 4.82 32.72 4.74
CA THR A 119 4.47 34.11 4.39
C THR A 119 5.27 35.17 5.16
N ALA A 120 5.64 34.92 6.42
CA ALA A 120 6.45 35.84 7.22
C ALA A 120 7.19 35.14 8.37
N LYS A 121 8.40 35.61 8.71
CA LYS A 121 9.19 35.08 9.85
C LYS A 121 8.41 35.09 11.17
N ALA A 122 7.60 36.12 11.41
CA ALA A 122 6.81 36.24 12.63
C ALA A 122 5.69 35.18 12.70
N LEU A 123 5.08 34.84 11.56
CA LEU A 123 4.07 33.78 11.45
C LEU A 123 4.71 32.40 11.60
N HIS A 124 5.85 32.18 10.93
CA HIS A 124 6.65 30.99 11.15
C HIS A 124 6.96 30.78 12.64
N GLY A 125 7.42 31.82 13.34
CA GLY A 125 7.72 31.75 14.78
C GLY A 125 6.48 31.51 15.65
N ALA A 126 5.31 32.01 15.25
CA ALA A 126 4.06 31.78 15.96
C ALA A 126 3.52 30.35 15.77
N ILE A 127 3.68 29.78 14.56
CA ILE A 127 3.17 28.44 14.20
C ILE A 127 4.15 27.33 14.62
N MET A 128 5.46 27.59 14.53
CA MET A 128 6.53 26.60 14.76
C MET A 128 7.35 26.81 16.05
N PRO A 129 6.78 27.23 17.21
CA PRO A 129 7.61 27.58 18.36
C PRO A 129 8.21 26.36 19.08
N ARG A 130 7.57 25.17 19.03
CA ARG A 130 8.01 23.94 19.73
C ARG A 130 7.59 22.66 18.99
N SER A 131 8.45 21.64 18.99
CA SER A 131 8.22 20.36 18.29
C SER A 131 6.99 19.59 18.80
N VAL A 132 6.73 19.61 20.11
CA VAL A 132 5.57 18.95 20.73
C VAL A 132 4.26 19.60 20.27
N SER A 133 4.18 20.93 20.33
CA SER A 133 3.01 21.69 19.87
C SER A 133 2.75 21.48 18.38
N LEU A 134 3.80 21.43 17.57
CA LEU A 134 3.67 21.16 16.14
C LEU A 134 3.04 19.79 15.88
N ARG A 135 3.45 18.73 16.59
CA ARG A 135 2.85 17.39 16.42
C ARG A 135 1.35 17.39 16.71
N ASN A 136 0.93 18.09 17.77
CA ASN A 136 -0.49 18.22 18.10
C ASN A 136 -1.26 19.01 17.04
N LEU A 137 -0.67 20.08 16.50
CA LEU A 137 -1.27 20.87 15.42
C LEU A 137 -1.40 20.05 14.14
N LEU A 138 -0.36 19.29 13.76
CA LEU A 138 -0.38 18.44 12.56
C LEU A 138 -1.50 17.39 12.61
N GLY A 139 -1.79 16.85 13.80
CA GLY A 139 -2.88 15.91 14.01
C GLY A 139 -4.28 16.53 13.94
N ARG A 140 -4.38 17.86 14.02
CA ARG A 140 -5.65 18.60 13.91
C ARG A 140 -5.94 19.13 12.51
N LEU A 141 -4.97 19.11 11.60
CA LEU A 141 -5.15 19.52 10.20
C LEU A 141 -6.29 18.75 9.53
N ARG A 142 -6.81 19.28 8.42
CA ARG A 142 -7.61 18.49 7.48
C ARG A 142 -6.70 17.54 6.71
N CYS A 143 -7.19 16.33 6.42
CA CYS A 143 -6.52 15.45 5.48
C CYS A 143 -6.46 16.12 4.09
N SER A 144 -5.28 16.12 3.49
CA SER A 144 -4.98 16.78 2.21
C SER A 144 -5.46 16.04 0.96
N GLY A 145 -6.07 14.85 1.10
CA GLY A 145 -6.46 14.02 -0.05
C GLY A 145 -5.30 13.38 -0.81
N ARG A 146 -4.05 13.56 -0.36
CA ARG A 146 -2.86 12.99 -1.04
C ARG A 146 -2.88 11.46 -1.14
N GLY A 147 -3.56 10.77 -0.22
CA GLY A 147 -3.74 9.32 -0.30
C GLY A 147 -4.52 8.91 -1.54
N ILE A 148 -5.65 9.58 -1.80
CA ILE A 148 -6.43 9.39 -3.03
C ILE A 148 -5.59 9.68 -4.28
N ALA A 149 -4.85 10.80 -4.29
CA ALA A 149 -3.98 11.12 -5.42
C ALA A 149 -2.85 10.09 -5.65
N ILE A 150 -2.40 9.38 -4.62
CA ILE A 150 -1.47 8.26 -4.77
C ILE A 150 -2.19 7.06 -5.39
N ARG A 151 -3.37 6.69 -4.85
CA ARG A 151 -4.19 5.59 -5.36
C ARG A 151 -4.51 5.75 -6.84
N ASN A 152 -5.03 6.91 -7.25
CA ASN A 152 -5.37 7.20 -8.65
C ASN A 152 -4.18 7.14 -9.62
N ARG A 153 -2.94 7.23 -9.12
CA ARG A 153 -1.72 7.07 -9.95
C ARG A 153 -1.22 5.62 -10.00
N CYS A 154 -1.54 4.82 -9.00
CA CYS A 154 -1.07 3.45 -8.86
C CYS A 154 -2.10 2.44 -9.41
N HIS A 155 -3.37 2.64 -9.10
CA HIS A 155 -4.48 1.76 -9.40
C HIS A 155 -4.96 1.92 -10.84
N GLN A 156 -5.10 0.81 -11.55
CA GLN A 156 -5.52 0.77 -12.95
C GLN A 156 -6.82 -0.02 -13.06
N LYS A 157 -7.90 0.69 -13.40
CA LYS A 157 -9.22 0.09 -13.65
C LYS A 157 -9.11 -0.90 -14.81
N SER A 158 -9.69 -2.08 -14.62
CA SER A 158 -9.75 -3.10 -15.66
C SER A 158 -10.68 -2.67 -16.80
N LYS A 159 -10.64 -3.40 -17.93
CA LYS A 159 -11.62 -3.22 -19.01
C LYS A 159 -13.06 -3.44 -18.53
N PHE A 160 -13.26 -4.30 -17.53
CA PHE A 160 -14.57 -4.67 -17.01
C PHE A 160 -15.23 -3.53 -16.24
N PHE A 161 -14.44 -2.65 -15.62
CA PHE A 161 -14.95 -1.43 -15.02
C PHE A 161 -15.79 -0.61 -16.02
N TYR A 162 -15.30 -0.48 -17.25
CA TYR A 162 -15.98 0.29 -18.31
C TYR A 162 -17.07 -0.52 -19.02
N GLU A 163 -16.88 -1.83 -19.17
CA GLU A 163 -17.85 -2.70 -19.87
C GLU A 163 -19.14 -2.92 -19.08
N TYR A 164 -19.07 -2.86 -17.75
CA TYR A 164 -20.19 -3.12 -16.83
C TYR A 164 -20.71 -1.89 -16.10
N ASP A 165 -20.38 -0.68 -16.60
CA ASP A 165 -20.81 0.59 -16.02
C ASP A 165 -20.58 0.67 -14.49
N CYS A 166 -19.42 0.19 -14.05
CA CYS A 166 -19.06 0.19 -12.64
C CYS A 166 -18.87 1.62 -12.12
N THR A 167 -19.18 1.83 -10.85
CA THR A 167 -18.98 3.10 -10.14
C THR A 167 -17.75 3.03 -9.24
N GLU A 168 -17.01 4.12 -9.14
CA GLU A 168 -15.87 4.27 -8.23
C GLU A 168 -16.19 5.33 -7.18
N TYR A 169 -15.94 5.03 -5.91
CA TYR A 169 -16.25 5.93 -4.78
C TYR A 169 -15.02 6.35 -3.98
N VAL A 170 -13.90 6.56 -4.69
CA VAL A 170 -12.62 6.97 -4.10
C VAL A 170 -12.61 8.47 -3.80
N GLN A 171 -12.95 8.85 -2.56
CA GLN A 171 -12.96 10.25 -2.15
C GLN A 171 -12.29 10.47 -0.78
N CYS A 172 -11.59 11.59 -0.63
CA CYS A 172 -11.02 11.97 0.67
C CYS A 172 -12.14 12.32 1.65
N GLY A 173 -12.08 11.76 2.86
CA GLY A 173 -13.03 12.06 3.94
C GLY A 173 -13.14 13.54 4.28
N SER A 174 -12.06 14.32 4.17
CA SER A 174 -12.12 15.78 4.39
C SER A 174 -12.97 16.51 3.35
N THR A 175 -13.13 15.96 2.15
CA THR A 175 -13.87 16.59 1.04
C THR A 175 -15.28 16.06 0.91
N ASN A 176 -15.57 14.90 1.49
CA ASN A 176 -16.89 14.30 1.45
C ASN A 176 -17.72 14.84 2.62
N THR A 177 -18.69 15.71 2.33
CA THR A 177 -19.62 16.24 3.35
C THR A 177 -20.75 15.27 3.67
N ASN A 178 -20.95 14.24 2.85
CA ASN A 178 -22.09 13.34 2.93
C ASN A 178 -21.82 12.13 3.83
N ARG A 179 -20.56 11.92 4.23
CA ARG A 179 -20.18 10.77 5.06
C ARG A 179 -19.12 11.13 6.08
N GLU A 180 -19.33 10.71 7.32
CA GLU A 180 -18.35 10.85 8.38
C GLU A 180 -17.25 9.78 8.23
N VAL A 181 -16.06 10.24 7.84
CA VAL A 181 -14.88 9.41 7.67
C VAL A 181 -13.92 9.68 8.83
N GLU A 182 -13.53 8.61 9.52
CA GLU A 182 -12.60 8.71 10.64
C GLU A 182 -11.28 9.34 10.19
N THR A 183 -10.76 10.26 10.99
CA THR A 183 -9.48 10.93 10.74
C THR A 183 -8.62 10.87 11.99
N LYS A 184 -7.41 10.33 11.86
CA LYS A 184 -6.41 10.26 12.92
C LYS A 184 -5.04 10.75 12.42
N PRO A 185 -4.14 11.18 13.32
CA PRO A 185 -2.77 11.53 12.95
C PRO A 185 -2.00 10.30 12.46
N CYS A 186 -1.24 10.46 11.36
CA CYS A 186 -0.34 9.42 10.88
C CYS A 186 0.69 9.05 11.97
N VAL A 187 0.91 7.76 12.23
CA VAL A 187 1.83 7.29 13.28
C VAL A 187 3.27 7.80 13.08
N THR A 188 3.69 7.97 11.82
CA THR A 188 5.02 8.47 11.44
C THR A 188 5.03 10.01 11.39
N CYS A 189 4.40 10.62 10.38
CA CYS A 189 4.54 12.06 10.15
C CYS A 189 3.60 12.94 10.99
N LYS A 190 2.72 12.35 11.81
CA LYS A 190 1.71 13.03 12.65
C LYS A 190 0.66 13.88 11.93
N VAL A 191 0.74 13.99 10.60
CA VAL A 191 -0.27 14.69 9.79
C VAL A 191 -1.59 13.92 9.82
N ALA A 192 -2.68 14.63 10.09
CA ALA A 192 -4.04 14.10 10.01
C ALA A 192 -4.31 13.43 8.66
N THR A 193 -4.78 12.19 8.73
CA THR A 193 -5.06 11.35 7.56
C THR A 193 -6.43 10.71 7.77
N CYS A 194 -7.33 10.85 6.81
CA CYS A 194 -8.63 10.17 6.86
C CYS A 194 -8.48 8.70 6.46
N ASP A 195 -9.46 7.88 6.84
CA ASP A 195 -9.48 6.43 6.57
C ASP A 195 -9.28 6.14 5.07
N GLU A 196 -9.95 6.90 4.19
CA GLU A 196 -9.82 6.74 2.74
C GLU A 196 -8.41 7.08 2.18
N CYS A 197 -7.57 7.79 2.95
CA CYS A 197 -6.22 8.24 2.57
C CYS A 197 -5.06 7.54 3.31
N ARG A 198 -5.35 6.66 4.27
CA ARG A 198 -4.33 5.80 4.91
C ARG A 198 -4.10 4.55 4.07
N VAL A 199 -3.10 3.77 4.47
CA VAL A 199 -2.86 2.46 3.90
C VAL A 199 -3.95 1.47 4.35
N HIS A 200 -4.40 0.65 3.41
CA HIS A 200 -5.22 -0.55 3.59
C HIS A 200 -4.54 -1.72 2.88
N CYS A 201 -4.83 -2.95 3.30
CA CYS A 201 -4.40 -4.16 2.62
C CYS A 201 -5.22 -4.39 1.36
N VAL A 202 -6.53 -4.19 1.44
CA VAL A 202 -7.47 -4.31 0.33
C VAL A 202 -8.38 -3.08 0.28
N TYR A 203 -8.26 -2.30 -0.79
CA TYR A 203 -9.13 -1.17 -1.08
C TYR A 203 -10.34 -1.60 -1.90
N GLN A 204 -11.44 -1.97 -1.26
CA GLN A 204 -12.73 -2.04 -1.94
C GLN A 204 -13.15 -0.65 -2.40
N SER A 205 -13.15 -0.37 -3.70
CA SER A 205 -13.37 1.00 -4.22
C SER A 205 -14.26 1.08 -5.44
N ILE A 206 -14.65 -0.06 -5.98
CA ILE A 206 -15.48 -0.18 -7.17
C ILE A 206 -16.73 -0.99 -6.80
N PHE A 207 -17.87 -0.55 -7.31
CA PHE A 207 -19.17 -1.15 -7.10
C PHE A 207 -19.91 -1.29 -8.43
N GLN A 208 -20.51 -2.45 -8.63
CA GLN A 208 -21.46 -2.71 -9.72
C GLN A 208 -22.80 -3.10 -9.10
N ALA A 209 -23.84 -2.32 -9.42
CA ALA A 209 -25.20 -2.65 -9.00
C ALA A 209 -25.66 -3.98 -9.62
N SER A 210 -26.65 -4.62 -8.99
CA SER A 210 -27.37 -5.72 -9.64
C SER A 210 -28.06 -5.21 -10.91
N ASN A 211 -28.20 -6.07 -11.92
CA ASN A 211 -28.90 -5.70 -13.15
C ASN A 211 -30.40 -5.60 -12.91
N ASP A 212 -30.91 -6.45 -12.02
CA ASP A 212 -32.28 -6.43 -11.53
C ASP A 212 -32.27 -6.12 -10.02
N PRO A 213 -32.69 -4.92 -9.60
CA PRO A 213 -32.77 -4.57 -8.18
C PRO A 213 -33.92 -5.31 -7.45
N ASP A 214 -34.90 -5.83 -8.17
CA ASP A 214 -36.04 -6.57 -7.59
C ASP A 214 -35.69 -8.06 -7.40
N ASP A 215 -34.71 -8.58 -8.14
CA ASP A 215 -34.18 -9.93 -7.93
C ASP A 215 -33.25 -9.98 -6.71
N THR A 216 -33.83 -10.29 -5.55
CA THR A 216 -33.08 -10.43 -4.29
C THR A 216 -32.02 -11.54 -4.28
N SER A 217 -31.98 -12.41 -5.31
CA SER A 217 -30.95 -13.43 -5.51
C SER A 217 -29.74 -12.90 -6.28
N GLU A 218 -29.90 -11.82 -7.06
CA GLU A 218 -28.78 -11.16 -7.71
C GLU A 218 -28.04 -10.26 -6.72
N LEU A 219 -26.77 -10.60 -6.46
CA LEU A 219 -25.90 -9.82 -5.58
C LEU A 219 -25.13 -8.77 -6.40
N PRO A 220 -24.87 -7.58 -5.82
CA PRO A 220 -23.98 -6.62 -6.44
C PRO A 220 -22.54 -7.12 -6.43
N ASN A 221 -21.74 -6.70 -7.42
CA ASN A 221 -20.32 -7.04 -7.46
C ASN A 221 -19.48 -5.92 -6.84
N PHE A 222 -18.41 -6.32 -6.16
CA PHE A 222 -17.43 -5.40 -5.60
C PHE A 222 -16.05 -5.74 -6.15
N SER A 223 -15.25 -4.71 -6.35
CA SER A 223 -13.85 -4.88 -6.73
C SER A 223 -13.00 -3.73 -6.20
N GLY A 224 -11.69 -3.89 -6.35
CA GLY A 224 -10.75 -3.01 -5.70
C GLY A 224 -9.30 -3.35 -5.99
N PHE A 225 -8.42 -2.89 -5.12
CA PHE A 225 -6.98 -3.01 -5.30
C PHE A 225 -6.31 -3.49 -4.04
N VAL A 226 -5.29 -4.32 -4.19
CA VAL A 226 -4.45 -4.79 -3.09
C VAL A 226 -3.28 -3.82 -2.90
N MET A 227 -3.16 -3.23 -1.71
CA MET A 227 -2.13 -2.23 -1.40
C MET A 227 -2.07 -1.13 -2.49
N LEU A 228 -0.88 -0.79 -3.00
CA LEU A 228 -0.67 0.10 -4.15
C LEU A 228 -0.38 -0.66 -5.45
N LYS A 229 -0.79 -1.92 -5.56
CA LYS A 229 -0.60 -2.71 -6.77
C LYS A 229 -1.61 -2.31 -7.84
N PRO A 230 -1.24 -2.35 -9.13
CA PRO A 230 -2.03 -1.70 -10.18
C PRO A 230 -3.28 -2.48 -10.58
N HIS A 231 -3.28 -3.80 -10.44
CA HIS A 231 -4.34 -4.64 -10.98
C HIS A 231 -5.57 -4.67 -10.07
N GLU A 232 -6.74 -4.60 -10.69
CA GLU A 232 -8.03 -4.71 -10.03
C GLU A 232 -8.34 -6.17 -9.66
N HIS A 233 -8.84 -6.38 -8.45
CA HIS A 233 -9.28 -7.67 -7.92
C HIS A 233 -10.79 -7.66 -7.63
N PRO A 234 -11.52 -8.73 -7.98
CA PRO A 234 -12.85 -8.96 -7.45
C PRO A 234 -12.78 -9.18 -5.93
N ILE A 235 -13.77 -8.66 -5.22
CA ILE A 235 -13.95 -8.83 -3.78
C ILE A 235 -15.34 -9.39 -3.56
N LEU A 236 -15.43 -10.62 -3.09
CA LEU A 236 -16.69 -11.28 -2.82
C LEU A 236 -17.16 -10.92 -1.41
N SER A 237 -18.39 -10.41 -1.30
CA SER A 237 -19.03 -10.31 0.01
C SER A 237 -19.31 -11.71 0.58
N PRO A 238 -19.46 -11.86 1.91
CA PRO A 238 -19.82 -13.16 2.51
C PRO A 238 -21.03 -13.83 1.87
N HIS A 239 -22.02 -13.05 1.42
CA HIS A 239 -23.24 -13.56 0.77
C HIS A 239 -22.98 -14.28 -0.55
N HIS A 240 -21.85 -14.03 -1.23
CA HIS A 240 -21.50 -14.72 -2.47
C HIS A 240 -21.07 -16.18 -2.25
N LEU A 241 -20.63 -16.54 -1.03
CA LEU A 241 -20.09 -17.87 -0.73
C LEU A 241 -21.07 -18.77 0.02
N VAL A 242 -22.18 -18.25 0.52
CA VAL A 242 -23.15 -19.08 1.26
C VAL A 242 -24.06 -19.82 0.28
N ALA A 243 -23.98 -21.16 0.26
CA ALA A 243 -24.80 -22.02 -0.61
C ALA A 243 -26.30 -22.02 -0.24
N GLU A 244 -26.63 -21.65 1.00
CA GLU A 244 -27.99 -21.60 1.53
C GLU A 244 -28.21 -20.23 2.20
N PRO A 245 -29.30 -19.51 1.94
CA PRO A 245 -29.57 -18.25 2.61
C PRO A 245 -29.86 -18.52 4.09
N GLN A 246 -28.83 -18.55 4.92
CA GLN A 246 -28.97 -18.45 6.37
C GLN A 246 -29.51 -17.05 6.67
N LYS A 247 -30.83 -16.97 6.59
CA LYS A 247 -31.66 -15.82 6.93
C LYS A 247 -31.28 -15.36 8.34
N GLN A 248 -30.70 -14.17 8.46
CA GLN A 248 -31.02 -13.11 9.45
C GLN A 248 -29.88 -12.42 10.21
N LEU A 249 -28.61 -12.84 10.12
CA LEU A 249 -27.58 -12.21 10.99
C LEU A 249 -26.55 -11.31 10.29
N ILE A 250 -26.31 -11.45 8.98
CA ILE A 250 -25.30 -10.64 8.29
C ILE A 250 -25.98 -9.66 7.34
N GLU A 251 -25.87 -8.37 7.66
CA GLU A 251 -26.35 -7.28 6.81
C GLU A 251 -25.68 -7.35 5.42
N ARG A 252 -26.49 -7.25 4.36
CA ARG A 252 -25.98 -7.27 2.99
C ARG A 252 -25.09 -6.08 2.74
N TRP A 253 -24.01 -6.29 2.01
CA TRP A 253 -23.19 -5.19 1.53
C TRP A 253 -24.02 -4.33 0.57
N GLN A 254 -24.00 -3.03 0.80
CA GLN A 254 -24.75 -2.04 0.04
C GLN A 254 -23.79 -1.13 -0.74
N ASP A 255 -24.35 -0.37 -1.69
CA ASP A 255 -23.61 0.68 -2.37
C ASP A 255 -23.07 1.72 -1.36
N PRO A 256 -21.74 1.89 -1.24
CA PRO A 256 -21.15 2.87 -0.33
C PRO A 256 -21.48 4.33 -0.68
N LEU A 257 -22.02 4.61 -1.87
CA LEU A 257 -22.48 5.95 -2.28
C LEU A 257 -23.90 6.27 -1.82
N MET A 258 -24.75 5.26 -1.68
CA MET A 258 -26.18 5.43 -1.38
C MET A 258 -26.53 5.23 0.09
N GLY A 259 -25.62 4.64 0.88
CA GLY A 259 -25.86 4.30 2.28
C GLY A 259 -25.14 5.18 3.31
N CYS A 260 -25.52 5.00 4.59
CA CYS A 260 -24.67 5.36 5.73
C CYS A 260 -23.46 4.41 5.88
N SER A 261 -23.35 3.40 5.01
CA SER A 261 -22.32 2.37 5.04
C SER A 261 -20.97 2.94 4.61
N LYS A 262 -19.92 2.49 5.30
CA LYS A 262 -18.54 2.71 4.90
C LYS A 262 -18.14 1.65 3.87
N PRO A 263 -17.23 1.92 2.92
CA PRO A 263 -16.55 0.93 2.13
C PRO A 263 -16.07 -0.20 3.03
N TYR A 264 -16.24 -1.43 2.55
CA TYR A 264 -15.81 -2.62 3.27
C TYR A 264 -14.33 -2.91 2.95
N HIS A 265 -13.48 -1.88 3.09
CA HIS A 265 -12.02 -2.08 3.01
C HIS A 265 -11.59 -3.18 3.97
N ASP A 266 -10.62 -3.99 3.54
CA ASP A 266 -10.06 -5.07 4.35
C ASP A 266 -11.08 -6.12 4.84
N GLN A 267 -12.19 -6.31 4.11
CA GLN A 267 -13.25 -7.28 4.43
C GLN A 267 -13.61 -8.12 3.20
N GLY A 268 -14.25 -9.27 3.43
CA GLY A 268 -14.74 -10.18 2.40
C GLY A 268 -13.69 -11.19 1.94
N TYR A 269 -13.82 -11.63 0.70
CA TYR A 269 -12.92 -12.62 0.09
C TYR A 269 -12.30 -12.07 -1.18
N LEU A 270 -10.98 -12.16 -1.27
CA LEU A 270 -10.20 -11.64 -2.39
C LEU A 270 -10.07 -12.72 -3.46
N ASP A 271 -10.53 -12.45 -4.68
CA ASP A 271 -10.33 -13.36 -5.82
C ASP A 271 -9.08 -12.97 -6.64
N ALA A 272 -8.70 -13.83 -7.58
CA ALA A 272 -7.63 -13.59 -8.53
C ALA A 272 -7.86 -12.26 -9.29
N PRO A 273 -6.78 -11.51 -9.61
CA PRO A 273 -6.89 -10.26 -10.34
C PRO A 273 -7.69 -10.45 -11.64
N LEU A 274 -8.50 -9.47 -12.04
CA LEU A 274 -9.35 -9.55 -13.24
C LEU A 274 -8.55 -9.75 -14.54
N VAL A 275 -7.27 -9.38 -14.54
CA VAL A 275 -6.35 -9.59 -15.68
C VAL A 275 -5.68 -10.96 -15.67
N SER A 276 -5.77 -11.71 -14.58
CA SER A 276 -5.16 -13.03 -14.45
C SER A 276 -5.98 -14.07 -15.20
N LEU A 277 -5.30 -14.86 -16.04
CA LEU A 277 -5.87 -16.04 -16.68
C LEU A 277 -5.75 -17.30 -15.79
N ILE A 278 -4.98 -17.21 -14.71
CA ILE A 278 -4.73 -18.33 -13.80
C ILE A 278 -5.87 -18.41 -12.79
N PRO A 279 -6.60 -19.53 -12.71
CA PRO A 279 -7.63 -19.71 -11.70
C PRO A 279 -7.02 -19.78 -10.30
N ALA A 280 -7.70 -19.16 -9.33
CA ALA A 280 -7.43 -19.30 -7.90
C ALA A 280 -8.77 -19.41 -7.16
N PRO A 281 -8.82 -20.07 -5.98
CA PRO A 281 -9.95 -19.92 -5.09
C PRO A 281 -9.96 -18.50 -4.47
N PRO A 282 -11.13 -17.97 -4.10
CA PRO A 282 -11.20 -16.75 -3.30
C PRO A 282 -10.61 -16.97 -1.90
N GLU A 283 -9.88 -15.97 -1.41
CA GLU A 283 -9.11 -16.03 -0.18
C GLU A 283 -9.77 -15.15 0.89
N SER A 284 -9.97 -15.67 2.10
CA SER A 284 -10.53 -14.90 3.22
C SER A 284 -9.59 -13.76 3.60
N ILE A 285 -10.04 -12.51 3.45
CA ILE A 285 -9.22 -11.35 3.79
C ILE A 285 -8.95 -11.32 5.29
N GLU A 286 -9.91 -11.73 6.12
CA GLU A 286 -9.75 -11.79 7.58
C GLU A 286 -8.63 -12.75 7.99
N ASP A 287 -8.64 -13.97 7.47
CA ASP A 287 -7.63 -14.99 7.79
C ASP A 287 -6.24 -14.56 7.33
N VAL A 288 -6.14 -14.00 6.12
CA VAL A 288 -4.87 -13.49 5.56
C VAL A 288 -4.33 -12.31 6.39
N LEU A 289 -5.22 -11.47 6.94
CA LEU A 289 -4.82 -10.32 7.74
C LEU A 289 -4.25 -10.69 9.09
N ASP A 290 -4.75 -11.78 9.69
CA ASP A 290 -4.40 -12.25 11.02
C ASP A 290 -3.39 -13.39 11.04
N LEU A 291 -3.00 -13.90 9.86
CA LEU A 291 -1.91 -14.87 9.71
C LEU A 291 -0.62 -14.38 10.40
N ASP A 292 -0.05 -15.24 11.25
CA ASP A 292 1.26 -14.99 11.85
C ASP A 292 2.37 -15.21 10.81
N LEU A 293 2.90 -14.10 10.29
CA LEU A 293 3.94 -14.11 9.26
C LEU A 293 5.32 -14.47 9.81
N GLY A 294 5.48 -14.67 11.11
CA GLY A 294 6.71 -15.21 11.68
C GLY A 294 6.76 -16.74 11.69
N GLU A 295 5.59 -17.39 11.67
CA GLU A 295 5.46 -18.85 11.68
C GLU A 295 5.05 -19.40 10.32
N GLN A 296 4.27 -18.64 9.54
CA GLN A 296 3.71 -19.10 8.25
C GLN A 296 4.03 -18.11 7.13
N SER A 297 4.08 -18.60 5.88
CA SER A 297 4.24 -17.76 4.69
C SER A 297 2.97 -17.76 3.83
N LEU A 298 2.63 -16.61 3.26
CA LEU A 298 1.59 -16.50 2.23
C LEU A 298 1.94 -17.30 0.96
N MET A 299 3.20 -17.71 0.78
CA MET A 299 3.61 -18.63 -0.29
C MET A 299 3.03 -20.04 -0.11
N THR A 300 2.89 -20.49 1.13
CA THR A 300 2.46 -21.85 1.50
C THR A 300 1.08 -21.88 2.15
N PHE A 301 0.44 -20.73 2.33
CA PHE A 301 -0.88 -20.59 2.96
C PHE A 301 -1.97 -21.51 2.36
N HIS A 302 -1.89 -21.81 1.06
CA HIS A 302 -2.71 -22.83 0.42
C HIS A 302 -1.88 -24.08 0.10
N GLU A 303 -2.23 -25.20 0.73
CA GLU A 303 -1.56 -26.49 0.51
C GLU A 303 -1.92 -27.14 -0.83
N ASP A 304 -3.00 -26.70 -1.48
CA ASP A 304 -3.50 -27.28 -2.73
C ASP A 304 -2.54 -27.01 -3.90
N SER A 305 -1.84 -28.07 -4.31
CA SER A 305 -0.84 -28.04 -5.40
C SER A 305 -1.43 -27.72 -6.78
N ARG A 306 -2.76 -27.67 -6.93
CA ARG A 306 -3.42 -27.31 -8.18
C ARG A 306 -3.30 -25.83 -8.53
N TYR A 307 -3.00 -24.97 -7.55
CA TYR A 307 -2.87 -23.54 -7.74
C TYR A 307 -1.40 -23.11 -7.72
N GLY A 308 -1.11 -22.01 -8.42
CA GLY A 308 0.22 -21.40 -8.35
C GLY A 308 0.57 -21.00 -6.92
N ARG A 309 1.85 -21.04 -6.57
CA ARG A 309 2.38 -20.58 -5.29
C ARG A 309 3.20 -19.29 -5.52
N PRO A 310 2.80 -18.15 -4.96
CA PRO A 310 1.59 -17.93 -4.16
C PRO A 310 0.33 -17.96 -5.03
N SER A 311 -0.83 -18.15 -4.39
CA SER A 311 -2.14 -18.01 -5.05
C SER A 311 -2.21 -16.67 -5.80
N PRO A 312 -2.69 -16.61 -7.06
CA PRO A 312 -2.83 -15.34 -7.80
C PRO A 312 -3.58 -14.25 -7.03
N ALA A 313 -4.55 -14.62 -6.20
CA ALA A 313 -5.26 -13.70 -5.31
C ALA A 313 -4.33 -13.06 -4.26
N LEU A 314 -3.38 -13.83 -3.72
CA LEU A 314 -2.46 -13.40 -2.65
C LEU A 314 -1.13 -12.84 -3.15
N ALA A 315 -0.80 -12.97 -4.44
CA ALA A 315 0.50 -12.62 -4.99
C ALA A 315 1.00 -11.22 -4.56
N SER A 316 0.11 -10.22 -4.58
CA SER A 316 0.39 -8.84 -4.17
C SER A 316 0.72 -8.71 -2.67
N LEU A 317 -0.02 -9.40 -1.80
CA LEU A 317 0.22 -9.40 -0.34
C LEU A 317 1.49 -10.20 -0.01
N CYS A 318 1.70 -11.31 -0.71
CA CYS A 318 2.88 -12.15 -0.57
C CYS A 318 4.16 -11.38 -0.93
N GLU A 319 4.15 -10.60 -2.02
CA GLU A 319 5.30 -9.76 -2.37
C GLU A 319 5.67 -8.79 -1.22
N VAL A 320 4.67 -8.17 -0.59
CA VAL A 320 4.86 -7.26 0.55
C VAL A 320 5.37 -8.03 1.78
N SER A 321 4.78 -9.18 2.11
CA SER A 321 5.20 -9.97 3.27
C SER A 321 6.61 -10.54 3.11
N GLU A 322 7.00 -10.97 1.91
CA GLU A 322 8.33 -11.53 1.67
C GLU A 322 9.40 -10.42 1.58
N SER A 323 9.05 -9.22 1.11
CA SER A 323 10.00 -8.10 1.02
C SER A 323 10.63 -7.69 2.37
N ARG A 324 9.95 -7.99 3.49
CA ARG A 324 10.45 -7.67 4.83
C ARG A 324 11.50 -8.67 5.32
N ARG A 325 11.68 -9.82 4.68
CA ARG A 325 12.59 -10.88 5.13
C ARG A 325 14.02 -10.48 4.79
N ILE A 326 14.94 -10.65 5.73
CA ILE A 326 16.37 -10.43 5.52
C ILE A 326 17.18 -11.59 6.08
N ALA A 327 18.06 -12.15 5.25
CA ALA A 327 18.98 -13.21 5.64
C ALA A 327 20.20 -12.65 6.39
N LEU A 328 20.51 -13.21 7.56
CA LEU A 328 21.58 -12.80 8.45
C LEU A 328 22.36 -14.02 8.96
N CYS A 329 23.66 -13.84 9.22
CA CYS A 329 24.46 -14.79 10.01
C CYS A 329 24.19 -14.59 11.51
N ASP A 330 24.55 -15.57 12.34
CA ASP A 330 24.40 -15.51 13.80
C ASP A 330 25.01 -14.25 14.40
N ASP A 331 26.25 -13.92 14.04
CA ASP A 331 26.92 -12.70 14.51
C ASP A 331 26.16 -11.42 14.15
N CYS A 332 25.61 -11.36 12.93
CA CYS A 332 24.85 -10.19 12.51
C CYS A 332 23.46 -10.14 13.13
N PHE A 333 22.89 -11.28 13.48
CA PHE A 333 21.63 -11.40 14.20
C PHE A 333 21.78 -11.07 15.70
N ASP A 334 22.91 -11.44 16.32
CA ASP A 334 23.13 -11.33 17.77
C ASP A 334 24.00 -10.15 18.19
N HIS A 335 24.98 -9.71 17.42
CA HIS A 335 25.99 -8.78 17.93
C HIS A 335 26.14 -7.51 17.10
N LYS A 336 26.03 -7.64 15.78
CA LYS A 336 26.30 -6.55 14.84
C LYS A 336 25.18 -6.50 13.82
N GLY A 337 24.06 -5.84 14.14
CA GLY A 337 23.14 -5.50 13.06
C GLY A 337 23.91 -4.86 11.92
N PRO A 338 23.56 -5.15 10.64
CA PRO A 338 24.41 -4.82 9.52
C PRO A 338 24.90 -3.39 9.68
N HIS A 339 26.23 -3.20 9.79
CA HIS A 339 26.83 -1.88 10.05
C HIS A 339 26.39 -0.82 9.03
N ASP A 340 25.85 -1.27 7.88
CA ASP A 340 25.36 -0.49 6.74
C ASP A 340 23.83 -0.37 6.65
N LEU A 341 23.05 -0.75 7.68
CA LEU A 341 21.66 -0.32 7.70
C LEU A 341 21.67 1.21 7.79
N PRO A 342 21.21 1.93 6.74
CA PRO A 342 21.24 3.38 6.75
C PRO A 342 20.53 3.79 8.02
N THR A 343 21.24 4.49 8.92
CA THR A 343 20.76 4.94 10.24
C THR A 343 19.30 5.34 10.09
N THR A 344 18.42 4.38 10.37
CA THR A 344 17.11 4.37 9.72
C THR A 344 16.33 5.51 10.32
N ASN A 345 15.44 6.12 9.53
CA ASN A 345 14.42 6.97 10.13
C ASN A 345 13.71 6.10 11.20
N PRO A 346 13.93 6.33 12.51
CA PRO A 346 13.60 5.36 13.56
C PRO A 346 12.09 5.10 13.67
N GLU A 347 11.28 5.87 12.95
CA GLU A 347 9.84 5.73 12.83
C GLU A 347 9.37 4.68 11.80
N VAL A 348 10.26 4.15 10.94
CA VAL A 348 9.90 3.26 9.81
C VAL A 348 10.23 1.78 10.11
N ILE A 349 11.43 1.55 10.64
CA ILE A 349 11.92 0.27 11.15
C ILE A 349 12.29 0.55 12.61
N PRO A 350 11.74 -0.17 13.59
CA PRO A 350 12.04 0.09 14.98
C PRO A 350 13.55 0.03 15.21
N PRO A 351 14.11 0.93 16.03
CA PRO A 351 15.50 0.82 16.45
C PRO A 351 15.73 -0.57 17.02
N ARG A 352 16.74 -1.29 16.55
CA ARG A 352 17.00 -2.67 16.96
C ARG A 352 17.23 -2.81 18.47
N GLU A 353 17.73 -1.76 19.11
CA GLU A 353 17.91 -1.66 20.57
C GLU A 353 16.59 -1.70 21.35
N ALA A 354 15.47 -1.31 20.72
CA ALA A 354 14.12 -1.37 21.29
C ALA A 354 13.35 -2.63 20.88
N ALA A 355 13.89 -3.43 19.94
CA ALA A 355 13.24 -4.65 19.45
C ALA A 355 13.55 -5.83 20.37
N ARG A 356 12.52 -6.54 20.83
CA ARG A 356 12.69 -7.82 21.52
C ARG A 356 13.26 -8.83 20.53
N ARG A 357 14.43 -9.38 20.85
CA ARG A 357 15.01 -10.51 20.12
C ARG A 357 14.26 -11.75 20.53
N GLY A 358 13.43 -12.26 19.63
CA GLY A 358 12.57 -13.40 19.82
C GLY A 358 11.88 -13.75 18.51
N PRO A 359 10.95 -14.71 18.52
CA PRO A 359 10.15 -15.04 17.35
C PRO A 359 9.36 -13.81 16.86
N CYS A 360 9.27 -13.69 15.54
CA CYS A 360 8.41 -12.73 14.87
C CYS A 360 6.95 -13.17 15.07
N HIS A 361 6.07 -12.20 15.39
CA HIS A 361 4.61 -12.40 15.47
C HIS A 361 3.86 -11.29 14.72
N CYS A 362 4.43 -10.86 13.59
CA CYS A 362 3.84 -9.79 12.79
C CYS A 362 2.71 -10.34 11.94
N THR A 363 1.60 -9.62 11.90
CA THR A 363 0.49 -9.88 10.98
C THR A 363 0.30 -8.69 10.04
N MET A 364 -0.39 -8.87 8.92
CA MET A 364 -0.73 -7.75 8.03
C MET A 364 -1.61 -6.72 8.74
N ARG A 365 -2.57 -7.18 9.56
CA ARG A 365 -3.42 -6.31 10.39
C ARG A 365 -2.61 -5.40 11.31
N ARG A 366 -1.71 -5.98 12.11
CA ARG A 366 -0.84 -5.21 13.02
C ARG A 366 0.05 -4.23 12.26
N ARG A 367 0.53 -4.59 11.07
CA ARG A 367 1.46 -3.75 10.31
C ARG A 367 0.77 -2.59 9.58
N PHE A 368 -0.42 -2.80 9.05
CA PHE A 368 -1.05 -1.83 8.12
C PHE A 368 -2.38 -1.27 8.62
N LEU A 369 -3.15 -2.02 9.42
CA LEU A 369 -4.50 -1.64 9.85
C LEU A 369 -4.51 -1.04 11.27
N ASP A 370 -3.74 -1.60 12.19
CA ASP A 370 -3.62 -1.05 13.56
C ASP A 370 -2.74 0.21 13.57
N ARG A 371 -1.82 0.31 12.60
CA ARG A 371 -0.97 1.48 12.39
C ARG A 371 -1.68 2.44 11.45
N TRP A 372 -2.18 3.56 12.00
CA TRP A 372 -2.74 4.65 11.19
C TRP A 372 -1.63 5.31 10.35
N LEU A 373 -1.32 4.75 9.19
CA LEU A 373 -0.17 5.12 8.36
C LEU A 373 -0.66 5.74 7.06
N CYS A 374 -0.24 6.97 6.76
CA CYS A 374 -0.59 7.60 5.49
C CYS A 374 0.19 6.99 4.32
N LEU A 375 -0.42 7.00 3.11
CA LEU A 375 0.18 6.38 1.93
C LEU A 375 1.57 6.95 1.54
N ARG A 376 1.85 8.22 1.83
CA ARG A 376 3.19 8.80 1.63
C ARG A 376 4.23 8.17 2.54
N CYS A 377 3.87 7.94 3.80
CA CYS A 377 4.75 7.29 4.76
C CYS A 377 4.93 5.83 4.36
N TYR A 378 3.85 5.11 4.00
CA TYR A 378 3.92 3.76 3.45
C TYR A 378 4.89 3.64 2.26
N GLN A 379 4.78 4.47 1.23
CA GLN A 379 5.73 4.47 0.10
C GLN A 379 7.18 4.78 0.50
N LYS A 380 7.39 5.49 1.62
CA LYS A 380 8.73 5.70 2.18
C LYS A 380 9.21 4.43 2.90
N GLU A 381 8.32 3.75 3.63
CA GLU A 381 8.62 2.46 4.28
C GLU A 381 9.01 1.40 3.25
N GLU A 382 8.22 1.20 2.20
CA GLU A 382 8.53 0.24 1.12
C GLU A 382 9.91 0.51 0.51
N ARG A 383 10.20 1.75 0.12
CA ARG A 383 11.51 2.11 -0.43
C ARG A 383 12.66 1.89 0.55
N THR A 384 12.42 2.00 1.85
CA THR A 384 13.43 1.68 2.87
C THR A 384 13.63 0.18 2.99
N ILE A 385 12.54 -0.60 2.97
CA ILE A 385 12.57 -2.07 2.99
C ILE A 385 13.27 -2.60 1.73
N GLU A 386 12.92 -2.13 0.54
CA GLU A 386 13.55 -2.50 -0.73
C GLU A 386 15.07 -2.24 -0.72
N LYS A 387 15.49 -1.07 -0.23
CA LYS A 387 16.91 -0.75 -0.07
C LYS A 387 17.60 -1.70 0.90
N CYS A 388 16.91 -2.09 1.97
CA CYS A 388 17.44 -3.06 2.91
C CYS A 388 17.54 -4.45 2.26
N ALA A 389 16.51 -4.92 1.58
CA ALA A 389 16.54 -6.21 0.91
C ALA A 389 17.59 -6.26 -0.22
N GLY A 390 17.77 -5.18 -0.99
CA GLY A 390 18.67 -5.16 -2.15
C GLY A 390 20.14 -4.83 -1.88
N THR A 391 20.53 -4.41 -0.67
CA THR A 391 21.92 -4.00 -0.36
C THR A 391 22.84 -5.13 0.07
N GLY A 392 22.35 -6.35 0.24
CA GLY A 392 23.20 -7.51 0.46
C GLY A 392 22.49 -8.73 -0.09
N SER A 393 23.17 -9.45 -0.98
CA SER A 393 22.71 -10.68 -1.61
C SER A 393 21.55 -10.53 -2.60
N SER A 394 21.76 -11.04 -3.81
CA SER A 394 20.67 -11.65 -4.59
C SER A 394 19.76 -12.44 -3.63
N LYS A 395 18.43 -12.51 -3.86
CA LYS A 395 17.54 -13.32 -3.00
C LYS A 395 17.99 -14.79 -2.87
N ASN A 396 18.91 -15.24 -3.73
CA ASN A 396 19.52 -16.57 -3.73
C ASN A 396 20.99 -16.55 -3.23
N SER A 397 21.32 -15.51 -2.46
CA SER A 397 22.53 -15.30 -1.67
C SER A 397 23.12 -16.56 -1.07
N GLY A 398 22.32 -17.13 -0.16
CA GLY A 398 22.83 -17.84 1.00
C GLY A 398 23.71 -16.98 1.92
N LEU A 399 23.98 -15.70 1.59
CA LEU A 399 24.94 -14.86 2.29
C LEU A 399 24.25 -13.72 3.05
N CYS A 400 24.72 -13.51 4.27
CA CYS A 400 24.50 -12.34 5.08
C CYS A 400 25.13 -11.10 4.43
N ARG A 401 24.68 -9.92 4.83
CA ARG A 401 25.25 -8.63 4.37
C ARG A 401 26.72 -8.44 4.70
N CYS A 402 27.24 -9.07 5.75
CA CYS A 402 28.67 -9.02 6.06
C CYS A 402 29.51 -9.92 5.15
N GLY A 403 28.89 -10.66 4.21
CA GLY A 403 29.55 -11.62 3.33
C GLY A 403 29.67 -13.03 3.91
N SER A 404 29.34 -13.23 5.18
CA SER A 404 29.27 -14.57 5.81
C SER A 404 28.02 -15.32 5.35
N GLU A 405 28.00 -16.64 5.56
CA GLU A 405 26.81 -17.47 5.33
C GLU A 405 25.65 -17.02 6.23
N ALA A 406 24.45 -16.91 5.66
CA ALA A 406 23.24 -16.59 6.40
C ALA A 406 22.56 -17.89 6.84
N CYS A 407 22.36 -18.01 8.15
CA CYS A 407 21.69 -19.15 8.78
C CYS A 407 20.32 -18.77 9.37
N ARG A 408 19.97 -17.47 9.38
CA ARG A 408 18.74 -16.97 10.03
C ARG A 408 18.03 -15.94 9.17
N ILE A 409 16.70 -15.91 9.28
CA ILE A 409 15.86 -14.90 8.64
C ILE A 409 15.28 -13.97 9.71
N ALA A 410 15.52 -12.67 9.57
CA ALA A 410 14.90 -11.66 10.42
C ALA A 410 13.76 -10.91 9.69
N CYS A 411 12.79 -10.45 10.46
CA CYS A 411 11.71 -9.59 9.99
C CYS A 411 12.10 -8.11 10.09
N LEU A 412 12.18 -7.38 8.98
CA LEU A 412 12.49 -5.94 8.99
C LEU A 412 11.43 -5.07 9.70
N TRP A 413 10.24 -5.60 9.97
CA TRP A 413 9.21 -4.84 10.68
C TRP A 413 9.39 -4.84 12.21
N CYS A 414 9.94 -5.91 12.78
CA CYS A 414 10.07 -6.08 14.24
C CYS A 414 11.45 -6.57 14.71
N TRP A 415 12.36 -6.93 13.81
CA TRP A 415 13.63 -7.62 14.04
C TRP A 415 13.55 -9.00 14.71
N GLY A 416 12.34 -9.54 14.86
CA GLY A 416 12.15 -10.92 15.31
C GLY A 416 12.59 -11.92 14.25
N GLU A 417 12.98 -13.10 14.70
CA GLU A 417 13.31 -14.24 13.84
C GLU A 417 12.05 -14.82 13.20
N ILE A 418 12.13 -15.14 11.92
CA ILE A 418 11.07 -15.84 11.19
C ILE A 418 11.47 -17.31 11.17
N ALA A 419 10.56 -18.20 11.56
CA ALA A 419 10.76 -19.62 11.38
C ALA A 419 10.89 -19.88 9.88
N ASP A 420 12.08 -20.25 9.42
CA ASP A 420 12.26 -20.70 8.06
C ASP A 420 12.01 -22.20 8.03
N GLU A 421 11.01 -22.64 7.29
CA GLU A 421 10.96 -24.01 6.80
C GLU A 421 12.10 -24.13 5.80
N VAL A 422 13.31 -24.38 6.29
CA VAL A 422 14.40 -24.81 5.43
C VAL A 422 13.94 -26.13 4.81
N ALA A 423 13.42 -26.06 3.59
CA ALA A 423 13.39 -27.20 2.71
C ALA A 423 14.85 -27.63 2.57
N HIS A 424 15.25 -28.63 3.35
CA HIS A 424 16.40 -29.46 3.07
C HIS A 424 16.11 -30.21 1.75
N ASP A 425 16.16 -29.51 0.64
CA ASP A 425 16.12 -30.07 -0.72
C ASP A 425 17.56 -30.41 -1.18
N ASP A 426 18.37 -30.97 -0.28
CA ASP A 426 19.71 -31.50 -0.57
C ASP A 426 19.85 -32.87 0.10
N ASP A 427 19.34 -33.96 -0.52
CA ASP A 427 20.02 -35.29 -0.62
C ASP A 427 19.14 -36.45 -1.18
N GLU A 428 18.44 -36.28 -2.30
CA GLU A 428 18.03 -37.45 -3.10
C GLU A 428 18.31 -37.22 -4.59
N GLY A 429 19.38 -37.83 -5.12
CA GLY A 429 19.51 -38.01 -6.56
C GLY A 429 20.90 -38.10 -7.20
N SER A 430 21.99 -38.36 -6.46
CA SER A 430 23.29 -38.71 -7.06
C SER A 430 23.65 -40.18 -6.83
N MET A 431 22.87 -41.08 -7.40
CA MET A 431 23.33 -42.46 -7.70
C MET A 431 22.79 -42.87 -9.08
N ILE A 432 23.49 -42.44 -10.12
CA ILE A 432 23.53 -43.20 -11.38
C ILE A 432 24.86 -43.94 -11.34
N ASP A 433 24.80 -45.19 -10.90
CA ASP A 433 25.91 -46.13 -10.95
C ASP A 433 26.05 -46.62 -12.40
N ASP A 434 27.02 -46.07 -13.11
CA ASP A 434 27.50 -46.57 -14.40
C ASP A 434 28.23 -47.89 -14.18
N THR A 435 27.48 -49.00 -14.19
CA THR A 435 28.08 -50.33 -14.34
C THR A 435 27.33 -51.18 -15.37
N VAL A 436 27.55 -50.88 -16.66
CA VAL A 436 27.43 -51.87 -17.74
C VAL A 436 28.80 -51.99 -18.42
N ARG A 437 29.62 -52.90 -17.89
CA ARG A 437 30.75 -53.54 -18.58
C ARG A 437 30.95 -54.96 -18.05
N ASN A 438 30.17 -55.89 -18.60
CA ASN A 438 30.59 -57.10 -19.31
C ASN A 438 29.42 -58.07 -19.45
#